data_AF-A0A2M9M0F3-F1
#
_entry.id   AF-A0A2M9M0F3-F1
#
_cell.length_a   1.000
_cell.length_b   1.000
_cell.length_c   1.000
_cell.angle_alpha   90.00
_cell.angle_beta   90.00
_cell.angle_gamma   90.00
#
_symmetry.space_group_name_H-M   'P 1'
#
loop_
_entity.id
_entity.type
_entity.pdbx_description
1 polymer ?
#
loop_
_entity_poly.entity_id
_entity_poly.type
_entity_poly.pdbx_seq_one_letter_code
_entity_poly.pdbx_strand_id
1 'polypeptide(L)'
;MTEQFRVDLEELDVVVRQLRRLQRDMDEPGQTVKYSASIPKSAFGVDFIEAGKLAGAHDGMQAYLADVLGALQDLLGTFGEKTEASRGAYEDEEHAARQPRHD
;
A
#
# COMPACT_ATOMS: atom_id res chain seq x y z
N MET A 1 -16.05 4.04 36.12
CA MET A 1 -15.75 2.91 35.21
C MET A 1 -14.86 3.47 34.14
N THR A 2 -13.55 3.38 34.35
CA THR A 2 -12.54 3.70 33.35
C THR A 2 -12.36 2.43 32.54
N GLU A 3 -13.14 2.28 31.48
CA GLU A 3 -12.81 1.36 30.40
C GLU A 3 -11.49 1.86 29.82
N GLN A 4 -10.42 1.43 30.46
CA GLN A 4 -9.04 1.46 30.01
C GLN A 4 -9.00 1.12 28.53
N PHE A 5 -8.89 2.16 27.71
CA PHE A 5 -8.60 2.08 26.29
C PHE A 5 -7.25 1.36 26.16
N ARG A 6 -7.30 0.03 26.13
CA ARG A 6 -6.16 -0.86 25.95
C ARG A 6 -5.83 -0.90 24.45
N VAL A 7 -5.58 0.27 23.87
CA VAL A 7 -4.95 0.38 22.56
C VAL A 7 -3.48 0.55 22.83
N ASP A 8 -2.72 -0.49 22.55
CA ASP A 8 -1.27 -0.49 22.73
C ASP A 8 -0.66 0.37 21.63
N LEU A 9 -0.30 1.61 21.96
CA LEU A 9 0.20 2.59 21.01
C LEU A 9 1.51 2.15 20.37
N GLU A 10 2.29 1.32 21.06
CA GLU A 10 3.50 0.71 20.52
C GLU A 10 3.17 -0.29 19.39
N GLU A 11 2.10 -1.07 19.54
CA GLU A 11 1.66 -2.05 18.54
C GLU A 11 1.16 -1.35 17.27
N LEU A 12 0.44 -0.22 17.41
CA LEU A 12 0.04 0.60 16.25
C LEU A 12 1.25 1.17 15.50
N ASP A 13 2.30 1.58 16.22
CA ASP A 13 3.54 2.07 15.61
C ASP A 13 4.31 0.95 14.89
N VAL A 14 4.28 -0.28 15.41
CA VAL A 14 4.83 -1.46 14.71
C VAL A 14 4.05 -1.74 13.43
N VAL A 15 2.72 -1.68 13.47
CA VAL A 15 1.87 -1.89 12.29
C VAL A 15 2.13 -0.83 11.22
N VAL A 16 2.19 0.45 11.57
CA VAL A 16 2.52 1.54 10.61
C VAL A 16 3.89 1.30 9.98
N ARG A 17 4.90 0.92 10.78
CA ARG A 17 6.24 0.62 10.27
C ARG A 17 6.26 -0.57 9.31
N GLN A 18 5.49 -1.63 9.60
CA GLN A 18 5.36 -2.79 8.72
C GLN A 18 4.66 -2.44 7.40
N LEU A 19 3.58 -1.66 7.46
CA LEU A 19 2.85 -1.20 6.26
C LEU A 19 3.75 -0.32 5.36
N ARG A 20 4.50 0.62 5.94
CA ARG A 20 5.46 1.46 5.20
C ARG A 20 6.64 0.66 4.62
N ARG A 21 6.99 -0.47 5.22
CA ARG A 21 8.01 -1.37 4.68
C ARG A 21 7.47 -2.16 3.51
N LEU A 22 6.27 -2.74 3.67
CA LEU A 22 5.56 -3.45 2.61
C LEU A 22 5.30 -2.55 1.39
N GLN A 23 4.94 -1.29 1.61
CA GLN A 23 4.76 -0.32 0.52
C GLN A 23 6.05 -0.09 -0.28
N ARG A 24 7.21 0.00 0.39
CA ARG A 24 8.51 0.10 -0.27
C ARG A 24 8.91 -1.18 -0.99
N ASP A 25 8.66 -2.34 -0.38
CA ASP A 25 8.95 -3.63 -0.99
C ASP A 25 8.07 -3.86 -2.24
N MET A 26 6.92 -3.18 -2.34
CA MET A 26 6.04 -3.18 -3.51
C MET A 26 6.48 -2.26 -4.67
N ASP A 27 7.39 -1.31 -4.43
CA ASP A 27 7.90 -0.44 -5.51
C ASP A 27 8.71 -1.24 -6.53
N GLU A 28 9.52 -2.22 -6.10
CA GLU A 28 10.34 -3.04 -6.98
C GLU A 28 9.52 -3.93 -7.94
N PRO A 29 8.48 -4.67 -7.49
CA PRO A 29 7.50 -5.32 -8.36
C PRO A 29 6.79 -4.35 -9.30
N GLY A 30 6.40 -3.17 -8.81
CA GLY A 30 5.76 -2.13 -9.63
C GLY A 30 6.66 -1.65 -10.78
N GLN A 31 7.93 -1.39 -10.50
CA GLN A 31 8.92 -1.03 -11.52
C GLN A 31 9.17 -2.19 -12.49
N THR A 32 9.24 -3.42 -12.00
CA THR A 32 9.43 -4.63 -12.81
C THR A 32 8.27 -4.83 -13.79
N VAL A 33 7.03 -4.78 -13.31
CA VAL A 33 5.83 -4.89 -14.15
C VAL A 33 5.77 -3.72 -15.16
N LYS A 34 6.13 -2.50 -14.74
CA LYS A 34 6.02 -1.32 -15.59
C LYS A 34 7.11 -1.23 -16.67
N TYR A 35 8.34 -1.65 -16.36
CA TYR A 35 9.50 -1.40 -17.21
C TYR A 35 10.23 -2.67 -17.67
N SER A 36 10.22 -3.75 -16.90
CA SER A 36 10.99 -4.98 -17.23
C SER A 36 10.15 -6.08 -17.86
N ALA A 37 8.82 -6.04 -17.71
CA ALA A 37 7.90 -6.97 -18.37
C ALA A 37 7.56 -6.55 -19.81
N SER A 38 8.15 -5.46 -20.33
CA SER A 38 7.88 -5.02 -21.70
C SER A 38 8.49 -5.99 -22.72
N ILE A 39 7.65 -6.84 -23.30
CA ILE A 39 8.02 -7.71 -24.42
C ILE A 39 7.71 -6.96 -25.71
N PRO A 40 8.71 -6.70 -26.59
CA PRO A 40 8.46 -6.03 -27.85
C PRO A 40 7.54 -6.88 -28.74
N LYS A 41 6.62 -6.22 -29.46
CA LYS A 41 5.59 -6.91 -30.27
C LYS A 41 6.19 -7.90 -31.28
N SER A 42 7.37 -7.59 -31.81
CA SER A 42 8.14 -8.46 -32.72
C SER A 42 8.57 -9.79 -32.09
N ALA A 43 8.70 -9.86 -30.76
CA ALA A 43 9.04 -11.11 -30.06
C ALA A 43 7.87 -12.10 -30.00
N PHE A 44 6.64 -11.65 -30.22
CA PHE A 44 5.46 -12.52 -30.35
C PHE A 44 5.28 -13.07 -31.77
N GLY A 45 6.14 -12.67 -32.71
CA GLY A 45 6.08 -13.04 -34.12
C GLY A 45 5.76 -11.85 -35.03
N VAL A 46 6.08 -12.00 -36.31
CA VAL A 46 5.91 -10.96 -37.35
C VAL A 46 4.94 -11.49 -38.42
N ASP A 47 4.06 -10.64 -38.94
CA ASP A 47 3.15 -10.89 -40.07
C ASP A 47 2.05 -11.96 -39.89
N PHE A 48 1.54 -12.16 -38.67
CA PHE A 48 0.29 -12.89 -38.48
C PHE A 48 -0.60 -12.28 -37.36
N ILE A 49 -1.92 -12.42 -37.53
CA ILE A 49 -2.94 -11.76 -36.70
C ILE A 49 -2.83 -12.18 -35.23
N GLU A 50 -2.49 -13.45 -34.97
CA GLU A 50 -2.39 -14.01 -33.63
C GLU A 50 -1.24 -13.40 -32.83
N ALA A 51 -0.16 -12.91 -33.47
CA ALA A 51 0.89 -12.16 -32.79
C ALA A 51 0.36 -10.83 -32.22
N GLY A 52 -0.51 -10.15 -32.96
CA GLY A 52 -1.20 -8.95 -32.49
C GLY A 52 -2.15 -9.22 -31.32
N LYS A 53 -2.89 -10.34 -31.38
CA LYS A 53 -3.76 -10.78 -30.27
C LYS A 53 -2.95 -11.12 -29.01
N LEU A 54 -1.84 -11.84 -29.17
CA LEU A 54 -0.99 -12.25 -28.05
C LEU A 54 -0.28 -11.06 -27.41
N ALA A 55 0.24 -10.12 -28.21
CA ALA A 55 0.81 -8.88 -27.71
C ALA A 55 -0.25 -8.03 -26.97
N GLY A 56 -1.47 -7.92 -27.51
CA GLY A 56 -2.55 -7.20 -26.84
C GLY A 56 -2.99 -7.87 -25.52
N ALA A 57 -3.03 -9.20 -25.47
CA ALA A 57 -3.31 -9.94 -24.23
C ALA A 57 -2.20 -9.72 -23.19
N HIS A 58 -0.94 -9.68 -23.62
CA HIS A 58 0.20 -9.36 -22.77
C HIS A 58 0.10 -7.93 -22.20
N ASP A 59 -0.17 -6.93 -23.06
CA ASP A 59 -0.37 -5.54 -22.65
C ASP A 59 -1.51 -5.44 -21.61
N GLY A 60 -2.61 -6.16 -21.82
CA GLY A 60 -3.72 -6.23 -20.87
C GLY A 60 -3.35 -6.84 -19.52
N MET A 61 -2.52 -7.88 -19.51
CA MET A 61 -2.04 -8.49 -18.27
C MET A 61 -1.10 -7.55 -17.50
N GLN A 62 -0.24 -6.82 -18.22
CA GLN A 62 0.64 -5.83 -17.63
C GLN A 62 -0.16 -4.68 -17.00
N ALA A 63 -1.20 -4.19 -17.68
CA ALA A 63 -2.09 -3.17 -17.14
C ALA A 63 -2.83 -3.66 -15.88
N TYR A 64 -3.39 -4.88 -15.93
CA TYR A 64 -4.07 -5.46 -14.77
C TYR A 64 -3.17 -5.59 -13.54
N LEU A 65 -1.92 -6.06 -13.73
CA LEU A 65 -0.95 -6.15 -12.63
C LEU A 65 -0.59 -4.77 -12.06
N ALA A 66 -0.48 -3.75 -12.90
CA ALA A 66 -0.25 -2.38 -12.46
C ALA A 66 -1.42 -1.85 -11.61
N ASP A 67 -2.67 -2.11 -12.03
CA ASP A 67 -3.87 -1.69 -11.30
C ASP A 67 -3.96 -2.37 -9.93
N VAL A 68 -3.68 -3.67 -9.85
CA VAL A 68 -3.68 -4.43 -8.58
C VAL A 68 -2.62 -3.89 -7.62
N LEU A 69 -1.41 -3.61 -8.11
CA LEU A 69 -0.34 -3.03 -7.30
C LEU A 69 -0.71 -1.62 -6.81
N GLY A 70 -1.33 -0.81 -7.67
CA GLY A 70 -1.83 0.52 -7.30
C GLY A 70 -2.88 0.45 -6.19
N ALA A 71 -3.88 -0.42 -6.34
CA ALA A 71 -4.93 -0.59 -5.32
C ALA A 71 -4.38 -1.05 -3.97
N LEU A 72 -3.35 -1.91 -3.98
CA LEU A 72 -2.66 -2.34 -2.76
C LEU A 72 -1.86 -1.20 -2.12
N GLN A 73 -1.15 -0.37 -2.91
CA GLN A 73 -0.47 0.82 -2.39
C GLN A 73 -1.46 1.83 -1.77
N ASP A 74 -2.60 2.07 -2.42
CA ASP A 74 -3.65 2.95 -1.91
C ASP A 74 -4.25 2.44 -0.60
N LEU A 75 -4.49 1.13 -0.51
CA LEU A 75 -4.95 0.49 0.72
C LEU A 75 -3.94 0.65 1.85
N LEU A 76 -2.66 0.39 1.59
CA LEU A 76 -1.58 0.54 2.57
C LEU A 76 -1.45 2.00 3.04
N GLY A 77 -1.53 2.96 2.11
CA GLY A 77 -1.52 4.39 2.41
C GLY A 77 -2.69 4.80 3.31
N THR A 78 -3.91 4.44 2.92
CA THR A 78 -5.13 4.74 3.67
C THR A 78 -5.10 4.14 5.08
N PHE A 79 -4.62 2.90 5.22
CA PHE A 79 -4.54 2.23 6.51
C PHE A 79 -3.44 2.86 7.39
N GLY A 80 -2.31 3.23 6.79
CA GLY A 80 -1.24 3.97 7.47
C GLY A 80 -1.72 5.31 8.03
N GLU A 81 -2.36 6.14 7.20
CA GLU A 81 -2.91 7.44 7.61
C GLU A 81 -3.94 7.32 8.75
N LYS A 82 -4.87 6.36 8.63
CA LYS A 82 -5.88 6.12 9.67
C LYS A 82 -5.26 5.64 10.98
N THR A 83 -4.21 4.83 10.89
CA THR A 83 -3.52 4.31 12.07
C THR A 83 -2.74 5.42 12.78
N GLU A 84 -2.08 6.29 12.02
CA GLU A 84 -1.36 7.47 12.53
C GLU A 84 -2.33 8.48 13.16
N ALA A 85 -3.49 8.73 12.54
CA ALA A 85 -4.54 9.56 13.11
C ALA A 85 -5.13 8.98 14.41
N SER A 86 -5.38 7.66 14.44
CA SER A 86 -5.87 6.96 15.64
C SER A 86 -4.88 7.09 16.78
N ARG A 87 -3.59 6.87 16.51
CA ARG A 87 -2.51 7.04 17.50
C ARG A 87 -2.48 8.46 18.06
N GLY A 88 -2.50 9.49 17.22
CA GLY A 88 -2.48 10.88 17.66
C GLY A 88 -3.65 11.22 18.60
N ALA A 89 -4.85 10.74 18.28
CA ALA A 89 -6.02 10.91 19.13
C ALA A 89 -5.84 10.28 20.53
N TYR A 90 -5.24 9.08 20.59
CA TYR A 90 -4.94 8.43 21.87
C TYR A 90 -3.84 9.15 22.67
N GLU A 91 -2.78 9.65 22.02
CA GLU A 91 -1.74 10.44 22.69
C GLU A 91 -2.33 11.72 23.31
N ASP A 92 -3.22 12.40 22.59
CA ASP A 92 -3.93 13.60 23.06
C ASP A 92 -4.83 13.31 24.27
N GLU A 93 -5.57 12.19 24.25
CA GLU A 93 -6.41 11.75 25.38
C GLU A 93 -5.57 11.38 26.60
N GLU A 94 -4.43 10.68 26.44
CA GLU A 94 -3.51 10.38 27.54
C GLU A 94 -2.90 11.65 28.14
N HIS A 95 -2.51 12.61 27.30
CA HIS A 95 -1.97 13.90 27.74
C HIS A 95 -3.01 14.72 28.50
N ALA A 96 -4.26 14.75 28.03
CA ALA A 96 -5.37 15.41 28.70
C ALA A 96 -5.71 14.75 30.05
N ALA A 97 -5.63 13.42 30.14
CA ALA A 97 -5.84 12.67 31.37
C ALA A 97 -4.69 12.83 32.38
N ARG A 98 -3.44 13.01 31.92
CA ARG A 98 -2.25 13.23 32.77
C ARG A 98 -2.09 14.67 33.27
N GLN A 99 -2.77 15.65 32.69
CA GLN A 99 -2.84 17.01 33.21
C GLN A 99 -4.16 17.20 34.00
N PRO A 100 -4.22 16.81 35.29
CA PRO A 100 -5.33 17.23 36.12
C PRO A 100 -5.26 18.76 36.24
N ARG A 101 -6.34 19.42 35.82
CA ARG A 101 -6.57 20.85 36.07
C ARG A 101 -6.32 21.12 37.55
N HIS A 102 -5.25 21.86 37.82
CA HIS A 102 -4.93 22.35 39.15
C HIS A 102 -5.63 23.71 39.28
N ASP A 103 -6.93 23.66 39.57
CA ASP A 103 -7.72 24.81 40.02
C ASP A 103 -8.02 24.67 41.52
#